data_AF-A0AAW3H6W5-F1
#
_entry.id   AF-A0AAW3H6W5-F1
#
_cell.length_a   1.000
_cell.length_b   1.000
_cell.length_c   1.000
_cell.angle_alpha   90.00
_cell.angle_beta   90.00
_cell.angle_gamma   90.00
#
_symmetry.space_group_name_H-M   'P 1'
#
loop_
_entity.id
_entity.type
_entity.pdbx_description
1 polymer ?
#
loop_
_entity_poly.entity_id
_entity_poly.type
_entity_poly.pdbx_seq_one_letter_code
_entity_poly.pdbx_strand_id
1 'polypeptide(L)'
;MKSKYTTLLLENMLLSPFEMQDTKIMAGLQVHVYPLYDELKELRGLNSVKDHLSYVASRREEYSEHNIARYLKKAIEQYLPTVKRQDLNHE
;
A
#
# COMPACT_ATOMS: atom_id res chain seq x y z
N MET A 1 -12.90 -4.51 12.76
CA MET A 1 -11.49 -4.16 13.03
C MET A 1 -11.10 -3.01 12.12
N LYS A 2 -10.55 -1.91 12.66
CA LYS A 2 -9.88 -0.88 11.84
C LYS A 2 -8.49 -1.41 11.48
N SER A 3 -8.23 -1.66 10.21
CA SER A 3 -6.90 -2.13 9.77
C SER A 3 -5.88 -1.02 9.95
N LYS A 4 -4.69 -1.36 10.48
CA LYS A 4 -3.56 -0.42 10.61
C LYS A 4 -3.18 0.16 9.23
N TYR A 5 -3.33 -0.62 8.17
CA TYR A 5 -3.07 -0.15 6.81
C TYR A 5 -4.08 0.88 6.35
N THR A 6 -5.37 0.75 6.70
CA THR A 6 -6.37 1.79 6.39
C THR A 6 -5.99 3.12 7.04
N THR A 7 -5.54 3.10 8.29
CA THR A 7 -5.05 4.31 8.98
C THR A 7 -3.86 4.92 8.25
N LEU A 8 -2.86 4.13 7.88
CA LEU A 8 -1.69 4.63 7.13
C LEU A 8 -2.07 5.23 5.77
N LEU A 9 -3.06 4.64 5.08
CA LEU A 9 -3.54 5.17 3.81
C LEU A 9 -4.24 6.53 3.96
N LEU A 10 -5.01 6.73 5.04
CA LEU A 10 -5.63 8.03 5.36
C LEU A 10 -4.55 9.07 5.71
N GLU A 11 -3.57 8.71 6.53
CA GLU A 11 -2.47 9.60 6.95
C GLU A 11 -1.60 10.06 5.76
N ASN A 12 -1.42 9.20 4.75
CA ASN A 12 -0.68 9.53 3.53
C ASN A 12 -1.57 10.15 2.44
N MET A 13 -2.85 10.47 2.73
CA MET A 13 -3.82 10.98 1.75
C MET A 13 -3.97 10.09 0.50
N LEU A 14 -3.67 8.80 0.64
CA LEU A 14 -3.85 7.80 -0.40
C LEU A 14 -5.30 7.31 -0.43
N LEU A 15 -5.98 7.29 0.71
CA LEU A 15 -7.40 7.02 0.82
C LEU A 15 -8.09 8.24 1.44
N SER A 16 -9.23 8.64 0.90
CA SER A 16 -10.08 9.67 1.50
C SER A 16 -11.13 9.07 2.46
N PRO A 17 -11.67 9.86 3.42
CA PRO A 17 -12.78 9.41 4.27
C PRO A 17 -14.06 9.03 3.49
N PHE A 18 -14.24 9.58 2.29
CA PHE A 18 -15.37 9.23 1.41
C PHE A 18 -15.15 7.86 0.77
N GLU A 19 -13.97 7.61 0.20
CA GLU A 19 -13.61 6.30 -0.38
C GLU A 19 -13.59 5.18 0.68
N MET A 20 -13.25 5.50 1.93
CA MET A 20 -13.31 4.53 3.04
C MET A 20 -14.73 4.00 3.30
N GLN A 21 -15.77 4.75 2.92
CA GLN A 21 -17.17 4.32 3.04
C GLN A 21 -17.60 3.43 1.86
N ASP A 22 -16.85 3.43 0.76
CA ASP A 22 -17.12 2.58 -0.39
C ASP A 22 -16.68 1.13 -0.11
N THR A 23 -17.66 0.23 -0.03
CA THR A 23 -17.44 -1.18 0.28
C THR A 23 -16.64 -1.91 -0.79
N LYS A 24 -16.75 -1.51 -2.06
CA LYS A 24 -15.98 -2.12 -3.17
C LYS A 24 -14.51 -1.71 -3.07
N ILE A 25 -14.23 -0.44 -2.77
CA ILE A 25 -12.86 0.03 -2.56
C ILE A 25 -12.24 -0.72 -1.37
N MET A 26 -12.94 -0.74 -0.24
CA MET A 26 -12.43 -1.37 0.98
C MET A 26 -12.24 -2.88 0.82
N ALA A 27 -13.15 -3.58 0.13
CA ALA A 27 -12.98 -5.00 -0.20
C ALA A 27 -11.76 -5.22 -1.11
N GLY A 28 -11.58 -4.36 -2.13
CA GLY A 28 -10.42 -4.43 -3.02
C GLY A 28 -9.10 -4.24 -2.27
N LEU A 29 -9.05 -3.27 -1.34
CA LEU A 29 -7.89 -3.07 -0.47
C LEU A 29 -7.62 -4.29 0.42
N GLN A 30 -8.66 -4.84 1.05
CA GLN A 30 -8.52 -5.99 1.95
C GLN A 30 -8.06 -7.26 1.24
N VAL A 31 -8.59 -7.53 0.04
CA VAL A 31 -8.28 -8.78 -0.68
C VAL A 31 -6.98 -8.68 -1.47
N HIS A 32 -6.68 -7.52 -2.04
CA HIS A 32 -5.59 -7.42 -3.03
C HIS A 32 -4.39 -6.56 -2.61
N VAL A 33 -4.52 -5.72 -1.58
CA VAL A 33 -3.44 -4.80 -1.17
C VAL A 33 -2.89 -5.16 0.21
N TYR A 34 -3.77 -5.39 1.19
CA TYR A 34 -3.34 -5.65 2.57
C TYR A 34 -2.46 -6.91 2.73
N PRO A 35 -2.73 -8.03 2.04
CA PRO A 35 -1.82 -9.18 2.09
C PRO A 35 -0.40 -8.87 1.60
N LEU A 36 -0.26 -7.97 0.61
CA LEU A 36 1.04 -7.55 0.09
C LEU A 36 1.78 -6.60 1.04
N TYR A 37 1.04 -5.80 1.82
CA TYR A 37 1.64 -5.02 2.91
C TYR A 37 1.99 -5.88 4.11
N ASP A 38 1.22 -6.93 4.40
CA ASP A 38 1.62 -7.93 5.39
C ASP A 38 2.94 -8.60 4.96
N GLU A 39 3.08 -8.99 3.70
CA GLU A 39 4.32 -9.55 3.16
C GLU A 39 5.51 -8.57 3.27
N LEU A 40 5.34 -7.30 2.86
CA LEU A 40 6.40 -6.30 3.00
C LEU A 40 6.79 -6.08 4.47
N LYS A 41 5.80 -6.06 5.36
CA LYS A 41 6.00 -5.93 6.80
C LYS A 41 6.71 -7.14 7.38
N GLU A 42 6.46 -8.35 6.90
CA GLU A 42 7.18 -9.55 7.33
C GLU A 42 8.64 -9.52 6.88
N LEU A 43 8.93 -9.00 5.68
CA LEU A 43 10.28 -8.90 5.14
C LEU A 43 11.13 -7.78 5.78
N ARG A 44 10.52 -6.65 6.12
CA ARG A 44 11.25 -5.41 6.46
C ARG A 44 10.70 -4.64 7.67
N GLY A 45 9.64 -5.14 8.29
CA GLY A 45 8.92 -4.45 9.35
C GLY A 45 7.98 -3.36 8.84
N LEU A 46 7.19 -2.82 9.77
CA LEU A 46 6.14 -1.84 9.47
C LEU A 46 6.69 -0.51 8.91
N ASN A 47 7.92 -0.14 9.24
CA ASN A 47 8.53 1.10 8.76
C ASN A 47 8.70 1.07 7.24
N SER A 48 9.07 -0.07 6.65
CA SER A 48 9.17 -0.17 5.19
C SER A 48 7.82 -0.01 4.48
N VAL A 49 6.73 -0.45 5.10
CA VAL A 49 5.37 -0.16 4.59
C VAL A 49 5.10 1.34 4.62
N LYS A 50 5.45 2.04 5.71
CA LYS A 50 5.29 3.50 5.81
C LYS A 50 6.10 4.23 4.75
N ASP A 51 7.37 3.87 4.59
CA ASP A 51 8.26 4.49 3.61
C ASP A 51 7.76 4.29 2.18
N HIS A 52 7.28 3.08 1.86
CA HIS A 52 6.66 2.77 0.58
C HIS A 52 5.42 3.64 0.34
N LEU A 53 4.51 3.74 1.32
CA LEU A 53 3.30 4.54 1.20
C LEU A 53 3.60 6.03 1.01
N SER A 54 4.55 6.59 1.76
CA SER A 54 4.96 7.99 1.58
C SER A 54 5.58 8.23 0.21
N TYR A 55 6.40 7.29 -0.30
CA TYR A 55 6.91 7.35 -1.66
C TYR A 55 5.78 7.32 -2.70
N VAL A 56 4.85 6.38 -2.59
CA VAL A 56 3.70 6.24 -3.51
C VAL A 56 2.80 7.48 -3.50
N ALA A 57 2.60 8.09 -2.33
CA ALA A 57 1.86 9.34 -2.20
C ALA A 57 2.56 10.50 -2.92
N SER A 58 3.89 10.63 -2.77
CA SER A 58 4.67 11.68 -3.44
C SER A 58 4.76 11.55 -4.96
N ARG A 59 4.51 10.35 -5.50
CA ARG A 59 4.58 10.04 -6.94
C ARG A 59 3.19 9.93 -7.58
N ARG A 60 2.11 10.15 -6.82
CA ARG A 60 0.74 10.01 -7.31
C ARG A 60 0.42 11.13 -8.30
N GLU A 61 0.03 10.75 -9.51
CA GLU A 61 -0.51 11.65 -10.54
C GLU A 61 -2.05 11.72 -10.44
N GLU A 62 -2.66 12.87 -10.79
CA GLU A 62 -4.12 13.11 -10.71
C GLU A 62 -4.96 12.04 -11.44
N TYR A 63 -4.48 11.47 -12.55
CA TYR A 63 -5.23 10.44 -13.28
C TYR A 63 -5.41 9.12 -12.52
N SER A 64 -4.62 8.90 -11.45
CA SER A 64 -4.68 7.69 -10.62
C SER A 64 -5.86 7.66 -9.63
N GLU A 65 -6.69 8.71 -9.59
CA GLU A 65 -7.78 8.87 -8.61
C GLU A 65 -8.95 7.89 -8.78
N HIS A 66 -9.16 7.31 -9.96
CA HIS A 66 -10.40 6.56 -10.23
C HIS A 66 -10.46 5.16 -9.60
N ASN A 67 -9.32 4.58 -9.18
CA ASN A 67 -9.30 3.28 -8.50
C ASN A 67 -8.04 3.12 -7.63
N ILE A 68 -8.12 3.61 -6.40
CA ILE A 68 -7.00 3.58 -5.45
C ILE A 68 -6.52 2.16 -5.15
N ALA A 69 -7.43 1.19 -5.02
CA ALA A 69 -7.05 -0.20 -4.72
C ALA A 69 -6.18 -0.80 -5.84
N ARG A 70 -6.54 -0.56 -7.10
CA ARG A 70 -5.75 -1.01 -8.25
C ARG A 70 -4.40 -0.29 -8.33
N TYR A 71 -4.36 1.00 -8.06
CA TYR A 71 -3.13 1.78 -8.05
C TYR A 71 -2.14 1.27 -6.99
N LEU A 72 -2.60 1.14 -5.75
CA LEU A 72 -1.78 0.65 -4.64
C LEU A 72 -1.29 -0.78 -4.86
N LYS A 73 -2.16 -1.68 -5.34
CA LYS A 73 -1.79 -3.04 -5.72
C LYS A 73 -0.61 -3.04 -6.70
N LYS A 74 -0.72 -2.27 -7.78
CA LYS A 74 0.34 -2.18 -8.80
C LYS A 74 1.65 -1.64 -8.20
N ALA A 75 1.57 -0.63 -7.34
CA ALA A 75 2.75 -0.04 -6.71
C ALA A 75 3.50 -1.03 -5.81
N ILE A 76 2.79 -1.77 -4.96
CA ILE A 76 3.41 -2.73 -4.05
C ILE A 76 3.91 -3.99 -4.78
N GLU A 77 3.19 -4.46 -5.81
CA GLU A 77 3.63 -5.58 -6.66
C GLU A 77 4.95 -5.28 -7.39
N GLN A 78 5.19 -4.03 -7.76
CA GLN A 78 6.45 -3.60 -8.38
C GLN A 78 7.57 -3.45 -7.35
N TYR A 79 7.25 -3.10 -6.11
CA TYR A 79 8.22 -2.86 -5.05
C TYR A 79 8.68 -4.15 -4.34
N LEU A 80 7.79 -5.10 -4.09
CA LEU A 80 8.13 -6.35 -3.39
C LEU A 80 9.33 -7.12 -3.99
N PRO A 81 9.45 -7.29 -5.33
CA PRO A 81 10.60 -7.96 -5.92
C PRO A 81 11.93 -7.25 -5.67
N THR A 82 11.94 -5.91 -5.59
CA THR A 82 13.18 -5.16 -5.34
C THR A 82 13.62 -5.34 -3.89
N VAL A 83 12.67 -5.29 -2.95
CA VAL A 83 12.91 -5.55 -1.52
C VAL A 83 13.49 -6.94 -1.30
N LYS A 84 12.87 -7.97 -1.90
CA LYS A 84 13.33 -9.37 -1.80
C LYS A 84 14.74 -9.58 -2.34
N ARG A 85 15.11 -8.89 -3.44
CA ARG A 85 16.48 -8.99 -3.98
C ARG A 85 17.51 -8.30 -3.11
N GLN A 86 17.15 -7.18 -2.47
CA GLN A 86 18.05 -6.49 -1.54
C GLN A 86 18.30 -7.30 -0.27
N ASP A 87 17.37 -8.15 0.15
CA ASP A 87 17.59 -9.13 1.22
C ASP A 87 18.70 -10.12 0.89
N LEU A 88 18.68 -10.66 -0.34
CA LEU A 88 19.61 -11.69 -0.78
C LEU A 88 21.05 -11.19 -1.00
N ASN A 89 21.27 -9.88 -1.03
CA ASN A 89 22.58 -9.27 -1.25
C ASN A 89 23.27 -8.80 0.05
N HIS A 90 22.67 -9.07 1.22
CA HIS A 90 23.24 -8.74 2.54
C HIS A 90 23.91 -9.95 3.24
N GLU A 91 24.14 -11.06 2.52
CA GLU A 91 25.04 -12.16 2.92
C GLU A 91 26.44 -12.00 2.30
#